data_AF-A0A7R9T208-F1
#
_entry.id   AF-A0A7R9T208-F1
#
_cell.length_a   1.000
_cell.length_b   1.000
_cell.length_c   1.000
_cell.angle_alpha   90.00
_cell.angle_beta   90.00
_cell.angle_gamma   90.00
#
_symmetry.space_group_name_H-M   'P 1'
#
loop_
_entity.id
_entity.type
_entity.pdbx_description
1 polymer ?
#
loop_
_entity_poly.entity_id
_entity_poly.type
_entity_poly.pdbx_seq_one_letter_code
_entity_poly.pdbx_strand_id
1 'polypeptide(L)'
;DTMLSTTITTPSAFVKPQAPRTRVKARADSTMAPPTTRVPPRNPEGAPTVVPQDLPSRPRRNRRSPTVRKAFRETILTPDNFIYPIFVHEGDENIPIGSMPGQDRLSFKNGMIKQVREARAAGVNQVVVFPKTPDNLKTACGKEAFNPNGLAQRSISLLKDTFPDLEVYTDVALDPYNTMGHDGMVRSDGVVMNDETVYYLCQQAVSQARAGADVISPSDMMDGRVGAIRQALDDEGFTNVAIMSYTAKYNSAYYGPFRDALASAPRPGSEDWKIPKDKAEYQMDPANYRECLREAALDEQEGADIMMVKPAGAYLDIIRAL
;
A
#
# COMPACT_ATOMS: atom_id res chain seq x y z
N ASP A 1 1.11 23.89 42.25
CA ASP A 1 2.30 23.93 41.39
C ASP A 1 2.09 23.17 40.09
N THR A 2 2.07 23.98 39.02
CA THR A 2 2.36 23.67 37.60
C THR A 2 1.60 22.55 36.88
N MET A 3 0.55 22.98 36.17
CA MET A 3 0.06 22.38 34.93
C MET A 3 1.10 22.52 33.80
N LEU A 4 1.30 21.47 32.99
CA LEU A 4 2.00 21.55 31.71
C LEU A 4 0.96 21.49 30.58
N SER A 5 0.59 22.68 30.11
CA SER A 5 -0.10 22.91 28.84
C SER A 5 0.95 22.94 27.74
N THR A 6 0.99 21.92 26.89
CA THR A 6 1.80 21.91 25.67
C THR A 6 0.99 22.54 24.54
N THR A 7 1.08 23.86 24.43
CA THR A 7 0.64 24.62 23.27
C THR A 7 1.58 24.34 22.09
N ILE A 8 1.07 23.68 21.05
CA ILE A 8 1.76 23.60 19.75
C ILE A 8 1.65 24.99 19.11
N THR A 9 2.67 25.83 19.33
CA THR A 9 2.86 27.07 18.57
C THR A 9 3.37 26.73 17.17
N THR A 10 2.51 26.79 16.17
CA THR A 10 2.93 27.00 14.78
C THR A 10 3.59 28.38 14.68
N PRO A 11 4.83 28.50 14.16
CA PRO A 11 5.38 29.81 13.89
C PRO A 11 4.68 30.35 12.63
N SER A 12 3.62 31.12 12.84
CA SER A 12 3.16 32.09 11.84
C SER A 12 4.26 33.14 11.70
N ALA A 13 5.22 32.87 10.81
CA ALA A 13 6.18 33.87 10.38
C ALA A 13 5.44 34.88 9.49
N PHE A 14 4.73 35.81 10.11
CA PHE A 14 4.37 37.07 9.47
C PHE A 14 5.67 37.74 9.02
N VAL A 15 5.94 37.68 7.71
CA VAL A 15 7.05 38.40 7.08
C VAL A 15 6.79 39.89 7.31
N LYS A 16 7.53 40.50 8.24
CA LYS A 16 7.58 41.96 8.39
C LYS A 16 7.99 42.57 7.04
N PRO A 17 7.40 43.70 6.62
CA PRO A 17 7.82 44.38 5.40
C PRO A 17 9.30 44.76 5.52
N GLN A 18 10.16 44.18 4.67
CA GLN A 18 11.56 44.57 4.60
C GLN A 18 11.65 46.03 4.11
N ALA A 19 12.47 46.83 4.78
CA ALA A 19 12.84 48.17 4.34
C ALA A 19 13.30 48.17 2.87
N PRO A 20 13.08 49.26 2.10
CA PRO A 20 13.46 49.32 0.69
C PRO A 20 14.96 49.04 0.56
N ARG A 21 15.30 47.90 -0.06
CA ARG A 21 16.70 47.55 -0.34
C ARG A 21 17.25 48.57 -1.32
N THR A 22 18.31 49.27 -0.92
CA THR A 22 19.10 50.12 -1.82
C THR A 22 19.61 49.25 -2.96
N ARG A 23 19.03 49.39 -4.16
CA ARG A 23 19.49 48.65 -5.34
C ARG A 23 20.88 49.12 -5.70
N VAL A 24 21.91 48.37 -5.32
CA VAL A 24 23.23 48.49 -5.91
C VAL A 24 23.09 48.10 -7.38
N LYS A 25 23.08 49.11 -8.28
CA LYS A 25 23.14 48.85 -9.72
C LYS A 25 24.55 48.38 -10.03
N ALA A 26 24.77 47.06 -9.98
CA ALA A 26 25.93 46.46 -10.61
C ALA A 26 25.79 46.72 -12.13
N ARG A 27 26.51 47.73 -12.64
CA ARG A 27 26.70 47.93 -14.08
C ARG A 27 27.82 46.98 -14.50
N ALA A 28 27.45 45.82 -15.03
CA ALA A 28 28.38 45.05 -15.85
C ALA A 28 28.61 45.85 -17.15
N ASP A 29 29.87 46.07 -17.51
CA ASP A 29 30.24 46.73 -18.76
C ASP A 29 29.78 45.84 -19.93
N SER A 30 28.71 46.22 -20.60
CA SER A 30 28.02 45.38 -21.60
C SER A 30 28.80 45.22 -22.90
N THR A 31 29.95 45.87 -23.01
CA THR A 31 30.80 45.92 -24.21
C THR A 31 31.62 44.65 -24.44
N MET A 32 31.71 43.74 -23.46
CA MET A 32 32.56 42.53 -23.54
C MET A 32 31.80 41.19 -23.45
N ALA A 33 30.46 41.19 -23.35
CA ALA A 33 29.70 39.94 -23.33
C ALA A 33 29.48 39.42 -24.76
N PRO A 34 29.85 38.17 -25.08
CA PRO A 34 29.61 37.61 -26.41
C PRO A 34 28.11 37.61 -26.73
N PRO A 35 27.70 37.98 -27.96
CA PRO A 35 26.29 38.06 -28.32
C PRO A 35 25.66 36.66 -28.27
N THR A 36 24.46 36.58 -27.69
CA THR A 36 23.66 35.36 -27.80
C THR A 36 22.94 35.35 -29.14
N THR A 37 22.94 34.20 -29.82
CA THR A 37 22.14 33.98 -31.04
C THR A 37 20.65 33.78 -30.73
N ARG A 38 20.25 33.80 -29.45
CA ARG A 38 18.86 33.62 -29.05
C ARG A 38 18.04 34.85 -29.42
N VAL A 39 17.12 34.66 -30.34
CA VAL A 39 16.07 35.64 -30.64
C VAL A 39 15.11 35.70 -29.45
N PRO A 40 14.87 36.88 -28.85
CA PRO A 40 13.87 37.02 -27.80
C PRO A 40 12.48 36.66 -28.33
N PRO A 41 11.67 35.90 -27.58
CA PRO A 41 10.31 35.60 -27.99
C PRO A 41 9.49 36.88 -28.11
N ARG A 42 8.57 36.92 -29.09
CA ARG A 42 7.62 38.02 -29.26
C ARG A 42 6.37 37.78 -28.42
N ASN A 43 5.82 38.85 -27.87
CA ASN A 43 4.51 38.79 -27.24
C ASN A 43 3.42 38.61 -28.32
N PRO A 44 2.29 37.95 -28.00
CA PRO A 44 1.14 37.90 -28.88
C PRO A 44 0.61 39.30 -29.24
N GLU A 45 -0.05 39.42 -30.39
CA GLU A 45 -0.75 40.65 -30.78
C GLU A 45 -1.84 41.00 -29.76
N GLY A 46 -2.00 42.29 -29.44
CA GLY A 46 -2.93 42.77 -28.41
C GLY A 46 -2.44 42.61 -26.96
N ALA A 47 -1.26 42.00 -26.73
CA ALA A 47 -0.68 41.95 -25.38
C ALA A 47 -0.29 43.36 -24.89
N PRO A 48 -0.69 43.77 -23.67
CA PRO A 48 -0.36 45.09 -23.14
C PRO A 48 1.14 45.22 -22.87
N THR A 49 1.67 46.41 -23.08
CA THR A 49 3.02 46.75 -22.61
C THR A 49 2.93 47.14 -21.13
N VAL A 50 3.57 46.37 -20.26
CA VAL A 50 3.54 46.57 -18.80
C VAL A 50 4.93 46.67 -18.22
N VAL A 51 5.07 47.42 -17.12
CA VAL A 51 6.31 47.42 -16.33
C VAL A 51 6.43 46.08 -15.59
N PRO A 52 7.57 45.37 -15.70
CA PRO A 52 7.78 44.15 -14.94
C PRO A 52 7.68 44.40 -13.43
N GLN A 53 6.88 43.59 -12.74
CA GLN A 53 6.73 43.66 -11.29
C GLN A 53 8.08 43.53 -10.56
N ASP A 54 8.29 44.25 -9.45
CA ASP A 54 9.52 44.14 -8.65
C ASP A 54 9.44 43.01 -7.62
N LEU A 55 9.65 41.77 -8.09
CA LEU A 55 9.58 40.56 -7.24
C LEU A 55 10.96 39.91 -7.07
N PRO A 56 11.45 39.74 -5.82
CA PRO A 56 12.69 39.01 -5.56
C PRO A 56 12.52 37.50 -5.82
N SER A 57 11.41 36.92 -5.34
CA SER A 57 11.08 35.51 -5.54
C SER A 57 10.21 35.31 -6.77
N ARG A 58 10.61 34.40 -7.65
CA ARG A 58 9.83 33.98 -8.82
C ARG A 58 9.90 32.46 -8.98
N PRO A 59 9.04 31.69 -8.30
CA PRO A 59 9.07 30.22 -8.33
C PRO A 59 8.99 29.63 -9.74
N ARG A 60 8.37 30.33 -10.69
CA ARG A 60 8.35 29.94 -12.12
C ARG A 60 9.74 29.77 -12.74
N ARG A 61 10.80 30.37 -12.18
CA ARG A 61 12.19 30.20 -12.64
C ARG A 61 12.64 28.73 -12.58
N ASN A 62 12.20 27.97 -11.57
CA ASN A 62 12.50 26.52 -11.45
C ASN A 62 11.59 25.64 -12.33
N ARG A 63 10.60 26.24 -13.02
CA ARG A 63 9.67 25.52 -13.91
C ARG A 63 9.92 25.81 -15.40
N ARG A 64 10.90 26.67 -15.70
CA ARG A 64 11.10 27.32 -17.00
C ARG A 64 11.42 26.40 -18.17
N SER A 65 12.00 25.22 -17.93
CA SER A 65 12.30 24.26 -18.99
C SER A 65 12.20 22.83 -18.47
N PRO A 66 12.03 21.82 -19.36
CA PRO A 66 12.06 20.42 -18.98
C PRO A 66 13.33 20.05 -18.19
N THR A 67 14.50 20.53 -18.63
CA THR A 67 15.79 20.29 -17.93
C THR A 67 15.78 20.80 -16.50
N VAL A 68 15.31 22.04 -16.27
CA VAL A 68 15.25 22.61 -14.92
C VAL A 68 14.23 21.86 -14.07
N ARG A 69 13.05 21.52 -14.61
CA ARG A 69 12.06 20.72 -13.87
C ARG A 69 12.57 19.33 -13.49
N LYS A 70 13.40 18.71 -14.34
CA LYS A 70 14.03 17.41 -14.03
C LYS A 70 15.09 17.56 -12.93
N ALA A 71 15.90 18.60 -12.96
CA ALA A 71 16.97 18.84 -11.98
C ALA A 71 16.48 19.12 -10.55
N PHE A 72 15.27 19.69 -10.40
CA PHE A 72 14.68 20.03 -9.11
C PHE A 72 13.50 19.13 -8.71
N ARG A 73 13.33 17.98 -9.37
CA ARG A 73 12.25 17.04 -9.04
C ARG A 73 12.57 16.35 -7.71
N GLU A 74 11.63 16.40 -6.77
CA GLU A 74 11.79 15.84 -5.41
C GLU A 74 11.42 14.35 -5.33
N THR A 75 10.52 13.88 -6.20
CA THR A 75 10.02 12.49 -6.18
C THR A 75 10.32 11.78 -7.50
N ILE A 76 10.90 10.60 -7.42
CA ILE A 76 11.17 9.72 -8.56
C ILE A 76 10.59 8.35 -8.22
N LEU A 77 9.82 7.78 -9.14
CA LEU A 77 9.35 6.40 -9.06
C LEU A 77 10.15 5.56 -10.03
N THR A 78 10.51 4.37 -9.58
CA THR A 78 11.23 3.35 -10.35
C THR A 78 10.50 2.01 -10.19
N PRO A 79 10.73 1.03 -11.08
CA PRO A 79 10.17 -0.32 -10.92
C PRO A 79 10.47 -0.96 -9.56
N ASP A 80 11.60 -0.63 -8.95
CA ASP A 80 12.00 -1.11 -7.62
C ASP A 80 11.05 -0.67 -6.49
N ASN A 81 10.21 0.33 -6.74
CA ASN A 81 9.22 0.82 -5.77
C ASN A 81 7.86 0.12 -5.89
N PHE A 82 7.71 -0.85 -6.79
CA PHE A 82 6.42 -1.51 -7.04
C PHE A 82 6.41 -2.95 -6.54
N ILE A 83 5.34 -3.29 -5.81
CA ILE A 83 4.93 -4.66 -5.51
C ILE A 83 3.74 -4.95 -6.41
N TYR A 84 3.80 -6.02 -7.21
CA TYR A 84 2.76 -6.34 -8.17
C TYR A 84 1.76 -7.39 -7.62
N PRO A 85 0.49 -7.03 -7.40
CA PRO A 85 -0.54 -7.98 -6.98
C PRO A 85 -0.90 -8.95 -8.09
N ILE A 86 -0.92 -10.24 -7.77
CA ILE A 86 -1.36 -11.29 -8.68
C ILE A 86 -2.48 -12.11 -8.06
N PHE A 87 -3.54 -12.36 -8.84
CA PHE A 87 -4.66 -13.20 -8.45
C PHE A 87 -4.48 -14.58 -9.08
N VAL A 88 -4.54 -15.66 -8.31
CA VAL A 88 -4.27 -17.01 -8.82
C VAL A 88 -5.47 -17.92 -8.58
N HIS A 89 -5.82 -18.78 -9.54
CA HIS A 89 -6.86 -19.80 -9.38
C HIS A 89 -6.39 -21.16 -9.94
N GLU A 90 -7.10 -22.25 -9.60
CA GLU A 90 -6.73 -23.61 -10.01
C GLU A 90 -7.10 -24.01 -11.45
N GLY A 91 -7.76 -23.12 -12.21
CA GLY A 91 -8.14 -23.42 -13.59
C GLY A 91 -6.95 -23.37 -14.54
N ASP A 92 -7.11 -23.94 -15.74
CA ASP A 92 -6.04 -24.04 -16.74
C ASP A 92 -5.79 -22.74 -17.53
N GLU A 93 -6.84 -21.93 -17.71
CA GLU A 93 -6.83 -20.70 -18.48
C GLU A 93 -6.99 -19.47 -17.58
N ASN A 94 -6.41 -18.34 -17.99
CA ASN A 94 -6.65 -17.06 -17.33
C ASN A 94 -8.12 -16.64 -17.47
N ILE A 95 -8.68 -16.07 -16.40
CA ILE A 95 -10.06 -15.58 -16.36
C ILE A 95 -10.07 -14.06 -16.12
N PRO A 96 -10.54 -13.24 -17.07
CA PRO A 96 -10.65 -11.80 -16.89
C PRO A 96 -11.49 -11.40 -15.68
N ILE A 97 -11.05 -10.37 -14.96
CA ILE A 97 -11.79 -9.78 -13.83
C ILE A 97 -12.58 -8.58 -14.36
N GLY A 98 -13.89 -8.73 -14.53
CA GLY A 98 -14.73 -7.71 -15.18
C GLY A 98 -14.67 -6.31 -14.54
N SER A 99 -14.60 -6.23 -13.21
CA SER A 99 -14.48 -4.96 -12.47
C SER A 99 -13.05 -4.41 -12.41
N MET A 100 -12.05 -5.14 -12.93
CA MET A 100 -10.65 -4.73 -13.01
C MET A 100 -10.12 -4.91 -14.45
N PRO A 101 -10.50 -4.04 -15.40
CA PRO A 101 -10.07 -4.16 -16.79
C PRO A 101 -8.54 -4.25 -16.94
N GLY A 102 -8.08 -5.25 -17.70
CA GLY A 102 -6.66 -5.54 -17.88
C GLY A 102 -6.03 -6.39 -16.77
N GLN A 103 -6.83 -6.89 -15.82
CA GLN A 103 -6.39 -7.84 -14.81
C GLN A 103 -7.15 -9.16 -14.97
N ASP A 104 -6.43 -10.26 -14.79
CA ASP A 104 -6.95 -11.62 -14.85
C ASP A 104 -6.76 -12.32 -13.50
N ARG A 105 -7.64 -13.27 -13.20
CA ARG A 105 -7.28 -14.40 -12.35
C ARG A 105 -6.40 -15.31 -13.20
N LEU A 106 -5.16 -15.49 -12.79
CA LEU A 106 -4.15 -16.23 -13.53
C LEU A 106 -4.28 -17.71 -13.25
N SER A 107 -4.18 -18.54 -14.29
CA SER A 107 -4.10 -19.97 -14.10
C SER A 107 -2.86 -20.35 -13.30
N PHE A 108 -3.02 -21.32 -12.40
CA PHE A 108 -1.90 -21.87 -11.65
C PHE A 108 -0.84 -22.40 -12.62
N LYS A 109 0.44 -22.21 -12.28
CA LYS A 109 1.61 -22.46 -13.13
C LYS A 109 1.69 -21.56 -14.36
N ASN A 110 0.93 -21.81 -15.41
CA ASN A 110 1.20 -21.23 -16.74
C ASN A 110 0.96 -19.72 -16.78
N GLY A 111 -0.28 -19.30 -16.46
CA GLY A 111 -0.66 -17.88 -16.45
C GLY A 111 0.16 -17.09 -15.44
N MET A 112 0.28 -17.62 -14.22
CA MET A 112 1.05 -17.00 -13.13
C MET A 112 2.52 -16.77 -13.51
N ILE A 113 3.24 -17.81 -13.94
CA ILE A 113 4.67 -17.70 -14.26
C ILE A 113 4.90 -16.79 -15.47
N LYS A 114 4.03 -16.83 -16.48
CA LYS A 114 4.11 -15.92 -17.62
C LYS A 114 4.00 -14.46 -17.17
N GLN A 115 2.98 -14.15 -16.37
CA GLN A 115 2.71 -12.79 -15.92
C GLN A 115 3.84 -12.24 -15.04
N VAL A 116 4.38 -13.06 -14.14
CA VAL A 116 5.51 -12.68 -13.28
C VAL A 116 6.77 -12.45 -14.12
N ARG A 117 7.04 -13.28 -15.13
CA ARG A 117 8.16 -13.06 -16.06
C ARG A 117 8.06 -11.71 -16.79
N GLU A 118 6.86 -11.34 -17.22
CA GLU A 118 6.61 -10.04 -17.88
C GLU A 118 6.84 -8.86 -16.91
N ALA A 119 6.36 -8.96 -15.67
CA ALA A 119 6.61 -7.95 -14.63
C ALA A 119 8.11 -7.78 -14.35
N ARG A 120 8.85 -8.90 -14.24
CA ARG A 120 10.30 -8.88 -14.05
C ARG A 120 11.04 -8.27 -15.24
N ALA A 121 10.61 -8.54 -16.47
CA ALA A 121 11.17 -7.92 -17.67
C ALA A 121 11.00 -6.39 -17.69
N ALA A 122 9.98 -5.86 -17.01
CA ALA A 122 9.77 -4.43 -16.79
C ALA A 122 10.54 -3.86 -15.58
N GLY A 123 11.28 -4.69 -14.85
CA GLY A 123 12.07 -4.33 -13.67
C GLY A 123 11.36 -4.53 -12.34
N VAL A 124 10.12 -5.04 -12.32
CA VAL A 124 9.37 -5.28 -11.07
C VAL A 124 9.68 -6.67 -10.54
N ASN A 125 10.48 -6.75 -9.47
CA ASN A 125 10.94 -8.00 -8.86
C ASN A 125 10.25 -8.34 -7.53
N GLN A 126 9.09 -7.74 -7.27
CA GLN A 126 8.31 -7.96 -6.05
C GLN A 126 6.86 -8.26 -6.42
N VAL A 127 6.28 -9.33 -5.87
CA VAL A 127 4.89 -9.72 -6.12
C VAL A 127 4.15 -10.04 -4.83
N VAL A 128 2.84 -9.81 -4.79
CA VAL A 128 1.97 -10.28 -3.69
C VAL A 128 0.92 -11.25 -4.22
N VAL A 129 0.85 -12.44 -3.61
CA VAL A 129 0.00 -13.55 -4.06
C VAL A 129 -1.36 -13.50 -3.37
N PHE A 130 -2.44 -13.41 -4.16
CA PHE A 130 -3.82 -13.53 -3.69
C PHE A 130 -4.51 -14.77 -4.29
N PRO A 131 -4.81 -15.81 -3.49
CA PRO A 131 -5.44 -17.02 -3.99
C PRO A 131 -6.96 -16.84 -4.09
N LYS A 132 -7.54 -17.15 -5.26
CA LYS A 132 -8.98 -17.40 -5.39
C LYS A 132 -9.26 -18.84 -4.97
N THR A 133 -9.47 -19.06 -3.68
CA THR A 133 -9.81 -20.37 -3.12
C THR A 133 -11.12 -20.90 -3.73
N PRO A 134 -11.15 -22.17 -4.17
CA PRO A 134 -12.38 -22.86 -4.58
C PRO A 134 -13.44 -22.84 -3.48
N ASP A 135 -14.69 -22.57 -3.85
CA ASP A 135 -15.77 -22.39 -2.87
C ASP A 135 -16.04 -23.66 -2.03
N ASN A 136 -15.77 -24.86 -2.55
CA ASN A 136 -15.91 -26.13 -1.82
C ASN A 136 -14.81 -26.37 -0.77
N LEU A 137 -13.72 -25.59 -0.78
CA LEU A 137 -12.65 -25.65 0.22
C LEU A 137 -12.83 -24.58 1.31
N LYS A 138 -13.74 -23.62 1.10
CA LYS A 138 -14.04 -22.61 2.11
C LYS A 138 -14.75 -23.25 3.31
N THR A 139 -14.38 -22.82 4.51
CA THR A 139 -15.01 -23.25 5.76
C THR A 139 -15.30 -22.04 6.65
N ALA A 140 -16.17 -22.19 7.65
CA ALA A 140 -16.49 -21.08 8.56
C ALA A 140 -15.25 -20.57 9.35
N CYS A 141 -14.27 -21.42 9.58
CA CYS A 141 -13.02 -21.07 10.27
C CYS A 141 -11.85 -20.81 9.31
N GLY A 142 -12.00 -21.02 7.99
CA GLY A 142 -10.93 -20.76 7.02
C GLY A 142 -9.72 -21.71 7.07
N LYS A 143 -9.90 -22.99 7.44
CA LYS A 143 -8.78 -23.96 7.61
C LYS A 143 -7.88 -24.17 6.38
N GLU A 144 -8.39 -23.91 5.18
CA GLU A 144 -7.60 -24.00 3.95
C GLU A 144 -6.48 -22.95 3.88
N ALA A 145 -6.53 -21.90 4.71
CA ALA A 145 -5.53 -20.84 4.79
C ALA A 145 -4.10 -21.35 5.06
N PHE A 146 -3.97 -22.40 5.86
CA PHE A 146 -2.69 -23.00 6.26
C PHE A 146 -2.49 -24.42 5.74
N ASN A 147 -3.25 -24.84 4.74
CA ASN A 147 -3.02 -26.12 4.06
C ASN A 147 -1.65 -26.07 3.35
N PRO A 148 -0.68 -26.96 3.66
CA PRO A 148 0.62 -26.94 2.98
C PRO A 148 0.54 -27.23 1.49
N ASN A 149 -0.57 -27.86 1.04
CA ASN A 149 -0.88 -28.10 -0.37
C ASN A 149 -1.91 -27.10 -0.92
N GLY A 150 -2.22 -26.04 -0.17
CA GLY A 150 -3.13 -24.98 -0.58
C GLY A 150 -2.62 -24.22 -1.80
N LEU A 151 -3.51 -23.47 -2.44
CA LEU A 151 -3.16 -22.72 -3.65
C LEU A 151 -2.08 -21.65 -3.38
N ALA A 152 -2.17 -20.93 -2.25
CA ALA A 152 -1.15 -19.93 -1.90
C ALA A 152 0.23 -20.56 -1.74
N GLN A 153 0.35 -21.61 -0.92
CA GLN A 153 1.59 -22.31 -0.61
C GLN A 153 2.23 -22.87 -1.88
N ARG A 154 1.46 -23.58 -2.71
CA ARG A 154 1.95 -24.09 -4.00
C ARG A 154 2.38 -22.98 -4.96
N SER A 155 1.68 -21.85 -4.97
CA SER A 155 2.08 -20.68 -5.78
C SER A 155 3.39 -20.07 -5.30
N ILE A 156 3.56 -19.89 -3.99
CA ILE A 156 4.79 -19.35 -3.38
C ILE A 156 5.98 -20.26 -3.74
N SER A 157 5.88 -21.56 -3.46
CA SER A 157 6.98 -22.49 -3.72
C SER A 157 7.34 -22.53 -5.21
N LEU A 158 6.34 -22.57 -6.09
CA LEU A 158 6.61 -22.55 -7.53
C LEU A 158 7.28 -21.25 -8.00
N LEU A 159 6.91 -20.11 -7.43
CA LEU A 159 7.54 -18.83 -7.75
C LEU A 159 8.99 -18.82 -7.29
N LYS A 160 9.30 -19.27 -6.07
CA LYS A 160 10.68 -19.34 -5.57
C LYS A 160 11.53 -20.37 -6.33
N ASP A 161 10.96 -21.51 -6.73
CA ASP A 161 11.63 -22.51 -7.56
C ASP A 161 11.99 -21.95 -8.95
N THR A 162 11.10 -21.14 -9.52
CA THR A 162 11.27 -20.59 -10.88
C THR A 162 12.13 -19.32 -10.87
N PHE A 163 12.00 -18.50 -9.83
CA PHE A 163 12.62 -17.19 -9.69
C PHE A 163 13.18 -17.04 -8.25
N PRO A 164 14.33 -17.65 -7.93
CA PRO A 164 14.85 -17.66 -6.56
C PRO A 164 15.11 -16.27 -5.96
N ASP A 165 15.36 -15.27 -6.81
CA ASP A 165 15.63 -13.87 -6.47
C ASP A 165 14.39 -12.97 -6.52
N LEU A 166 13.19 -13.52 -6.76
CA LEU A 166 11.94 -12.78 -6.67
C LEU A 166 11.53 -12.63 -5.20
N GLU A 167 11.16 -11.41 -4.81
CA GLU A 167 10.58 -11.13 -3.49
C GLU A 167 9.09 -11.48 -3.51
N VAL A 168 8.68 -12.45 -2.69
CA VAL A 168 7.31 -12.94 -2.61
C VAL A 168 6.66 -12.47 -1.32
N TYR A 169 5.76 -11.51 -1.47
CA TYR A 169 4.83 -11.08 -0.44
C TYR A 169 3.60 -11.99 -0.45
N THR A 170 3.02 -12.18 0.73
CA THR A 170 1.82 -13.01 0.91
C THR A 170 0.78 -12.30 1.76
N ASP A 171 -0.49 -12.57 1.48
CA ASP A 171 -1.60 -12.08 2.29
C ASP A 171 -1.90 -13.07 3.43
N VAL A 172 -2.00 -12.54 4.65
CA VAL A 172 -2.47 -13.27 5.84
C VAL A 172 -3.78 -12.65 6.30
N ALA A 173 -4.86 -13.35 5.99
CA ALA A 173 -6.26 -13.04 6.31
C ALA A 173 -7.11 -14.26 5.95
N LEU A 174 -8.27 -14.44 6.61
CA LEU A 174 -9.14 -15.59 6.37
C LEU A 174 -10.20 -15.35 5.28
N ASP A 175 -10.40 -14.13 4.78
CA ASP A 175 -11.52 -13.82 3.87
C ASP A 175 -11.52 -14.60 2.53
N PRO A 176 -10.39 -15.05 1.95
CA PRO A 176 -10.42 -15.89 0.76
C PRO A 176 -10.90 -17.32 1.09
N TYR A 177 -10.75 -17.75 2.34
CA TYR A 177 -10.97 -19.11 2.83
C TYR A 177 -12.24 -19.26 3.69
N ASN A 178 -12.81 -18.14 4.13
CA ASN A 178 -13.98 -18.07 5.00
C ASN A 178 -15.28 -18.12 4.17
N THR A 179 -16.23 -18.96 4.56
CA THR A 179 -17.55 -19.05 3.89
C THR A 179 -18.39 -17.78 4.03
N MET A 180 -18.12 -16.95 5.02
CA MET A 180 -18.84 -15.72 5.38
C MET A 180 -18.19 -14.45 4.80
N GLY A 181 -16.97 -14.55 4.23
CA GLY A 181 -16.27 -13.42 3.59
C GLY A 181 -15.62 -12.42 4.55
N HIS A 182 -15.43 -12.80 5.82
CA HIS A 182 -14.75 -12.00 6.85
C HIS A 182 -13.29 -12.41 7.00
N ASP A 183 -12.45 -11.45 7.42
CA ASP A 183 -11.00 -11.64 7.58
C ASP A 183 -10.69 -12.52 8.80
N GLY A 184 -11.67 -12.68 9.71
CA GLY A 184 -11.65 -13.54 10.89
C GLY A 184 -12.86 -14.47 11.03
N MET A 185 -12.84 -15.27 12.09
CA MET A 185 -13.95 -16.17 12.44
C MET A 185 -15.13 -15.40 13.00
N VAL A 186 -16.34 -15.64 12.48
CA VAL A 186 -17.55 -14.94 12.94
C VAL A 186 -18.31 -15.83 13.90
N ARG A 187 -18.55 -15.40 15.13
CA ARG A 187 -19.40 -16.09 16.12
C ARG A 187 -20.88 -15.94 15.74
N SER A 188 -21.76 -16.81 16.26
CA SER A 188 -23.19 -16.82 15.90
C SER A 188 -23.94 -15.52 16.18
N ASP A 189 -23.47 -14.70 17.14
CA ASP A 189 -24.03 -13.38 17.44
C ASP A 189 -23.51 -12.26 16.52
N GLY A 190 -22.59 -12.58 15.61
CA GLY A 190 -22.05 -11.67 14.59
C GLY A 190 -20.68 -11.09 14.93
N VAL A 191 -20.14 -11.34 16.11
CA VAL A 191 -18.81 -10.83 16.49
C VAL A 191 -17.71 -11.53 15.69
N VAL A 192 -16.82 -10.75 15.06
CA VAL A 192 -15.57 -11.28 14.51
C VAL A 192 -14.58 -11.52 15.65
N MET A 193 -14.25 -12.78 15.91
CA MET A 193 -13.46 -13.20 17.07
C MET A 193 -11.98 -12.89 16.86
N ASN A 194 -11.39 -12.07 17.73
CA ASN A 194 -10.00 -11.62 17.61
C ASN A 194 -8.98 -12.74 17.81
N ASP A 195 -8.88 -13.27 19.03
CA ASP A 195 -7.78 -14.14 19.45
C ASP A 195 -7.81 -15.50 18.74
N GLU A 196 -9.00 -16.08 18.54
CA GLU A 196 -9.18 -17.31 17.77
C GLU A 196 -8.78 -17.14 16.30
N THR A 197 -9.01 -15.94 15.74
CA THR A 197 -8.55 -15.61 14.39
C THR A 197 -7.03 -15.51 14.37
N VAL A 198 -6.43 -14.74 15.29
CA VAL A 198 -4.97 -14.61 15.41
C VAL A 198 -4.27 -15.97 15.48
N TYR A 199 -4.84 -16.92 16.21
CA TYR A 199 -4.32 -18.30 16.27
C TYR A 199 -4.25 -18.99 14.89
N TYR A 200 -5.21 -18.75 14.00
CA TYR A 200 -5.17 -19.29 12.62
C TYR A 200 -4.26 -18.48 11.70
N LEU A 201 -4.18 -17.16 11.89
CA LEU A 201 -3.28 -16.30 11.13
C LEU A 201 -1.81 -16.67 11.39
N CYS A 202 -1.45 -17.05 12.62
CA CYS A 202 -0.12 -17.56 12.93
C CYS A 202 0.21 -18.85 12.16
N GLN A 203 -0.73 -19.79 12.09
CA GLN A 203 -0.55 -21.02 11.29
C GLN A 203 -0.44 -20.72 9.80
N GLN A 204 -1.23 -19.77 9.29
CA GLN A 204 -1.17 -19.31 7.91
C GLN A 204 0.21 -18.72 7.60
N ALA A 205 0.68 -17.77 8.40
CA ALA A 205 1.99 -17.13 8.25
C ALA A 205 3.13 -18.16 8.23
N VAL A 206 3.17 -19.08 9.19
CA VAL A 206 4.19 -20.14 9.25
C VAL A 206 4.11 -21.06 8.03
N SER A 207 2.90 -21.42 7.57
CA SER A 207 2.74 -22.27 6.37
C SER A 207 3.24 -21.58 5.10
N GLN A 208 3.06 -20.26 4.98
CA GLN A 208 3.52 -19.46 3.85
C GLN A 208 5.04 -19.25 3.91
N ALA A 209 5.61 -19.00 5.10
CA ALA A 209 7.05 -18.94 5.32
C ALA A 209 7.73 -20.27 4.95
N ARG A 210 7.17 -21.41 5.37
CA ARG A 210 7.64 -22.77 4.96
C ARG A 210 7.60 -22.97 3.44
N ALA A 211 6.64 -22.36 2.76
CA ALA A 211 6.53 -22.43 1.30
C ALA A 211 7.57 -21.54 0.57
N GLY A 212 8.24 -20.63 1.29
CA GLY A 212 9.30 -19.75 0.77
C GLY A 212 8.91 -18.27 0.67
N ALA A 213 7.86 -17.82 1.37
CA ALA A 213 7.49 -16.40 1.40
C ALA A 213 8.60 -15.58 2.07
N ASP A 214 8.97 -14.46 1.44
CA ASP A 214 9.97 -13.53 1.97
C ASP A 214 9.31 -12.50 2.92
N VAL A 215 8.06 -12.11 2.61
CA VAL A 215 7.29 -11.16 3.41
C VAL A 215 5.87 -11.67 3.70
N ILE A 216 5.50 -11.69 4.98
CA ILE A 216 4.16 -11.96 5.48
C ILE A 216 3.40 -10.65 5.63
N SER A 217 2.22 -10.53 5.03
CA SER A 217 1.46 -9.26 5.03
C SER A 217 0.08 -9.45 5.69
N PRO A 218 -0.01 -9.38 7.03
CA PRO A 218 -1.27 -9.55 7.75
C PRO A 218 -2.20 -8.40 7.43
N SER A 219 -3.29 -8.70 6.71
CA SER A 219 -4.26 -7.72 6.25
C SER A 219 -5.57 -7.73 7.04
N ASP A 220 -5.67 -8.62 8.02
CA ASP A 220 -6.87 -8.94 8.78
C ASP A 220 -7.39 -7.83 9.71
N MET A 221 -6.52 -6.93 10.18
CA MET A 221 -6.82 -5.88 11.18
C MET A 221 -7.29 -6.41 12.55
N MET A 222 -6.82 -7.58 12.98
CA MET A 222 -7.01 -8.06 14.34
C MET A 222 -6.01 -7.39 15.31
N ASP A 223 -6.41 -7.19 16.55
CA ASP A 223 -5.53 -6.64 17.59
C ASP A 223 -4.45 -7.66 17.96
N GLY A 224 -3.19 -7.22 18.05
CA GLY A 224 -2.05 -8.04 18.51
C GLY A 224 -1.52 -9.08 17.51
N ARG A 225 -2.06 -9.14 16.28
CA ARG A 225 -1.65 -10.15 15.30
C ARG A 225 -0.18 -10.05 14.90
N VAL A 226 0.41 -8.85 14.87
CA VAL A 226 1.79 -8.66 14.41
C VAL A 226 2.73 -9.37 15.37
N GLY A 227 2.59 -9.12 16.67
CA GLY A 227 3.45 -9.73 17.69
C GLY A 227 3.26 -11.24 17.76
N ALA A 228 2.02 -11.71 17.64
CA ALA A 228 1.72 -13.13 17.61
C ALA A 228 2.33 -13.85 16.39
N ILE A 229 2.21 -13.25 15.20
CA ILE A 229 2.80 -13.78 13.97
C ILE A 229 4.32 -13.75 14.04
N ARG A 230 4.93 -12.66 14.52
CA ARG A 230 6.39 -12.55 14.72
C ARG A 230 6.90 -13.68 15.60
N GLN A 231 6.28 -13.88 16.77
CA GLN A 231 6.64 -14.95 17.68
C GLN A 231 6.50 -16.34 17.02
N ALA A 232 5.40 -16.60 16.33
CA ALA A 232 5.17 -17.88 15.66
C ALA A 232 6.20 -18.16 14.55
N LEU A 233 6.61 -17.14 13.80
CA LEU A 233 7.67 -17.25 12.80
C LEU A 233 9.03 -17.54 13.48
N ASP A 234 9.35 -16.84 14.56
CA ASP A 234 10.61 -17.01 15.30
C ASP A 234 10.74 -18.40 15.94
N ASP A 235 9.66 -18.90 16.54
CA ASP A 235 9.61 -20.23 17.15
C ASP A 235 9.90 -21.34 16.13
N GLU A 236 9.60 -21.10 14.86
CA GLU A 236 9.83 -22.02 13.74
C GLU A 236 11.13 -21.72 12.97
N GLY A 237 11.93 -20.75 13.45
CA GLY A 237 13.23 -20.39 12.88
C GLY A 237 13.18 -19.42 11.70
N PHE A 238 12.01 -18.87 11.34
CA PHE A 238 11.82 -17.91 10.25
C PHE A 238 12.15 -16.47 10.65
N THR A 239 13.29 -16.29 11.30
CA THR A 239 13.76 -15.00 11.86
C THR A 239 14.02 -13.91 10.81
N ASN A 240 14.28 -14.29 9.55
CA ASN A 240 14.52 -13.36 8.44
C ASN A 240 13.27 -13.03 7.61
N VAL A 241 12.15 -13.71 7.86
CA VAL A 241 10.90 -13.43 7.13
C VAL A 241 10.31 -12.15 7.68
N ALA A 242 10.12 -11.16 6.79
CA ALA A 242 9.66 -9.83 7.19
C ALA A 242 8.13 -9.80 7.37
N ILE A 243 7.64 -8.83 8.13
CA ILE A 243 6.22 -8.54 8.30
C ILE A 243 5.89 -7.17 7.70
N MET A 244 5.06 -7.16 6.67
CA MET A 244 4.45 -5.94 6.13
C MET A 244 3.03 -5.80 6.70
N SER A 245 2.92 -5.11 7.81
CA SER A 245 1.65 -4.93 8.48
C SER A 245 0.74 -3.98 7.72
N TYR A 246 -0.53 -4.38 7.51
CA TYR A 246 -1.59 -3.47 7.09
C TYR A 246 -2.06 -2.58 8.25
N THR A 247 -1.12 -1.79 8.78
CA THR A 247 -1.27 -0.96 9.97
C THR A 247 -2.49 -0.05 9.94
N ALA A 248 -2.73 0.63 8.81
CA ALA A 248 -3.87 1.53 8.68
C ALA A 248 -4.74 1.09 7.50
N LYS A 249 -5.51 0.00 7.68
CA LYS A 249 -6.49 -0.49 6.69
C LYS A 249 -7.89 -0.02 7.08
N TYR A 250 -8.42 0.90 6.28
CA TYR A 250 -9.70 1.55 6.51
C TYR A 250 -10.88 0.78 5.93
N ASN A 251 -12.04 0.84 6.60
CA ASN A 251 -13.30 0.31 6.09
C ASN A 251 -13.75 1.12 4.87
N SER A 252 -13.33 0.69 3.69
CA SER A 252 -13.39 1.50 2.48
C SER A 252 -14.28 0.91 1.39
N ALA A 253 -15.00 1.79 0.68
CA ALA A 253 -15.76 1.45 -0.51
C ALA A 253 -14.87 1.13 -1.74
N TYR A 254 -13.57 1.44 -1.70
CA TYR A 254 -12.65 1.20 -2.83
C TYR A 254 -12.33 -0.28 -3.06
N TYR A 255 -12.70 -1.18 -2.14
CA TYR A 255 -12.35 -2.60 -2.23
C TYR A 255 -13.29 -3.45 -3.08
N GLY A 256 -14.36 -2.87 -3.64
CA GLY A 256 -15.34 -3.59 -4.46
C GLY A 256 -14.70 -4.50 -5.52
N PRO A 257 -13.86 -3.95 -6.43
CA PRO A 257 -13.22 -4.76 -7.47
C PRO A 257 -12.32 -5.89 -6.95
N PHE A 258 -11.63 -5.68 -5.82
CA PHE A 258 -10.82 -6.73 -5.20
C PHE A 258 -11.69 -7.86 -4.62
N ARG A 259 -12.82 -7.51 -3.99
CA ARG A 259 -13.77 -8.50 -3.47
C ARG A 259 -14.38 -9.35 -4.59
N ASP A 260 -14.60 -8.75 -5.76
CA ASP A 260 -15.00 -9.50 -6.97
C ASP A 260 -13.88 -10.44 -7.42
N ALA A 261 -12.62 -9.99 -7.44
CA ALA A 261 -11.48 -10.80 -7.85
C ALA A 261 -11.35 -12.10 -7.02
N LEU A 262 -11.61 -12.05 -5.71
CA LEU A 262 -11.51 -13.21 -4.81
C LEU A 262 -12.84 -13.89 -4.44
N ALA A 263 -13.97 -13.32 -4.88
CA ALA A 263 -15.31 -13.66 -4.37
C ALA A 263 -15.32 -13.78 -2.83
N SER A 264 -14.85 -12.72 -2.18
CA SER A 264 -14.64 -12.62 -0.72
C SER A 264 -15.47 -11.51 -0.06
N ALA A 265 -16.52 -11.00 -0.73
CA ALA A 265 -17.44 -10.07 -0.10
C ALA A 265 -18.18 -10.75 1.09
N PRO A 266 -18.45 -10.01 2.19
CA PRO A 266 -19.29 -10.50 3.27
C PRO A 266 -20.62 -11.05 2.76
N ARG A 267 -20.99 -12.25 3.22
CA ARG A 267 -22.22 -12.94 2.82
C ARG A 267 -23.36 -12.65 3.79
N PRO A 268 -24.63 -12.70 3.35
CA PRO A 268 -25.77 -12.57 4.26
C PRO A 268 -25.82 -13.75 5.25
N GLY A 269 -26.20 -13.44 6.49
CA GLY A 269 -26.41 -14.44 7.55
C GLY A 269 -27.71 -15.24 7.40
N SER A 270 -27.93 -16.16 8.33
CA SER A 270 -29.19 -16.91 8.51
C SER A 270 -29.93 -16.44 9.77
N GLU A 271 -31.11 -17.01 10.04
CA GLU A 271 -31.84 -16.74 11.29
C GLU A 271 -31.01 -17.08 12.54
N ASP A 272 -30.22 -18.17 12.46
CA ASP A 272 -29.41 -18.69 13.57
C ASP A 272 -27.97 -18.16 13.61
N TRP A 273 -27.51 -17.50 12.54
CA TRP A 273 -26.13 -17.01 12.43
C TRP A 273 -26.07 -15.61 11.84
N LYS A 274 -25.78 -14.63 12.69
CA LYS A 274 -25.61 -13.25 12.27
C LYS A 274 -24.24 -13.10 11.59
N ILE A 275 -24.22 -12.42 10.45
CA ILE A 275 -22.98 -12.08 9.75
C ILE A 275 -22.96 -10.56 9.55
N PRO A 276 -21.91 -9.84 9.99
CA PRO A 276 -21.80 -8.41 9.74
C PRO A 276 -21.78 -8.11 8.23
N LYS A 277 -22.45 -7.03 7.86
CA LYS A 277 -22.61 -6.62 6.45
C LYS A 277 -21.35 -5.97 5.87
N ASP A 278 -20.54 -5.41 6.74
CA ASP A 278 -19.31 -4.70 6.43
C ASP A 278 -18.21 -5.13 7.41
N LYS A 279 -17.04 -4.52 7.26
CA LYS A 279 -15.84 -4.84 8.03
C LYS A 279 -15.56 -3.77 9.10
N ALA A 280 -16.57 -2.97 9.49
CA ALA A 280 -16.41 -1.81 10.37
C ALA A 280 -16.06 -2.16 11.82
N GLU A 281 -16.26 -3.41 12.25
CA GLU A 281 -15.90 -3.86 13.60
C GLU A 281 -14.38 -3.94 13.79
N TYR A 282 -13.59 -4.02 12.72
CA TYR A 282 -12.14 -4.20 12.78
C TYR A 282 -11.35 -3.33 11.79
N GLN A 283 -11.89 -3.00 10.61
CA GLN A 283 -11.26 -2.01 9.73
C GLN A 283 -11.58 -0.59 10.20
N MET A 284 -10.59 0.29 10.13
CA MET A 284 -10.68 1.64 10.72
C MET A 284 -11.78 2.50 10.09
N ASP A 285 -12.38 3.39 10.88
CA ASP A 285 -13.30 4.41 10.36
C ASP A 285 -12.53 5.41 9.46
N PRO A 286 -12.93 5.61 8.19
CA PRO A 286 -12.36 6.63 7.29
C PRO A 286 -12.25 8.04 7.88
N ALA A 287 -13.07 8.40 8.88
CA ALA A 287 -13.03 9.69 9.54
C ALA A 287 -11.84 9.85 10.53
N ASN A 288 -11.15 8.76 10.87
CA ASN A 288 -10.17 8.74 11.94
C ASN A 288 -8.73 8.92 11.44
N TYR A 289 -8.15 10.09 11.75
CA TYR A 289 -6.72 10.37 11.58
C TYR A 289 -5.89 9.90 12.79
N ARG A 290 -6.30 10.25 14.02
CA ARG A 290 -5.46 10.03 15.21
C ARG A 290 -5.29 8.55 15.56
N GLU A 291 -6.25 7.72 15.19
CA GLU A 291 -6.25 6.29 15.46
C GLU A 291 -5.11 5.58 14.70
N CYS A 292 -4.76 6.04 13.49
CA CYS A 292 -3.66 5.41 12.72
C CYS A 292 -2.31 5.52 13.44
N LEU A 293 -2.09 6.59 14.20
CA LEU A 293 -0.87 6.78 14.98
C LEU A 293 -0.78 5.79 16.14
N ARG A 294 -1.94 5.35 16.66
CA ARG A 294 -2.01 4.31 17.68
C ARG A 294 -1.72 2.94 17.06
N GLU A 295 -2.36 2.61 15.94
CA GLU A 295 -2.10 1.37 15.20
C GLU A 295 -0.63 1.23 14.83
N ALA A 296 -0.04 2.30 14.29
CA ALA A 296 1.37 2.33 13.92
C ALA A 296 2.30 2.10 15.12
N ALA A 297 2.04 2.77 16.24
CA ALA A 297 2.86 2.60 17.43
C ALA A 297 2.78 1.17 18.01
N LEU A 298 1.63 0.50 17.88
CA LEU A 298 1.45 -0.88 18.33
C LEU A 298 2.17 -1.85 17.39
N ASP A 299 1.91 -1.76 16.08
CA ASP A 299 2.54 -2.63 15.08
C ASP A 299 4.08 -2.50 15.07
N GLU A 300 4.62 -1.29 15.24
CA GLU A 300 6.07 -1.06 15.36
C GLU A 300 6.63 -1.73 16.63
N GLN A 301 5.95 -1.61 17.77
CA GLN A 301 6.35 -2.26 19.01
C GLN A 301 6.27 -3.79 18.93
N GLU A 302 5.33 -4.31 18.16
CA GLU A 302 5.10 -5.73 17.94
C GLU A 302 6.05 -6.36 16.92
N GLY A 303 6.86 -5.55 16.22
CA GLY A 303 7.93 -6.02 15.33
C GLY A 303 7.57 -6.06 13.85
N ALA A 304 6.68 -5.17 13.38
CA ALA A 304 6.49 -4.97 11.94
C ALA A 304 7.74 -4.35 11.29
N ASP A 305 8.16 -4.89 10.15
CA ASP A 305 9.28 -4.36 9.37
C ASP A 305 8.84 -3.26 8.39
N ILE A 306 7.58 -3.33 7.93
CA ILE A 306 6.98 -2.38 7.00
C ILE A 306 5.56 -2.05 7.47
N MET A 307 5.22 -0.75 7.55
CA MET A 307 3.87 -0.28 7.82
C MET A 307 3.16 0.12 6.53
N MET A 308 1.92 -0.34 6.35
CA MET A 308 1.11 -0.06 5.15
C MET A 308 -0.19 0.66 5.48
N VAL A 309 -0.51 1.67 4.65
CA VAL A 309 -1.81 2.36 4.62
C VAL A 309 -2.64 1.85 3.45
N LYS A 310 -3.89 1.49 3.69
CA LYS A 310 -4.80 1.01 2.64
C LYS A 310 -6.23 1.56 2.85
N PRO A 311 -6.89 2.11 1.82
CA PRO A 311 -6.37 2.45 0.48
C PRO A 311 -5.33 3.59 0.52
N ALA A 312 -4.50 3.72 -0.51
CA ALA A 312 -3.48 4.78 -0.56
C ALA A 312 -4.02 6.14 -1.03
N GLY A 313 -4.61 6.21 -2.23
CA GLY A 313 -4.88 7.49 -2.91
C GLY A 313 -5.78 8.47 -2.15
N ALA A 314 -6.74 7.97 -1.39
CA ALA A 314 -7.63 8.78 -0.55
C ALA A 314 -7.06 9.12 0.84
N TYR A 315 -5.90 8.54 1.20
CA TYR A 315 -5.29 8.59 2.53
C TYR A 315 -3.81 8.99 2.46
N LEU A 316 -3.45 9.87 1.52
CA LEU A 316 -2.09 10.39 1.37
C LEU A 316 -1.67 11.24 2.58
N ASP A 317 -2.62 11.83 3.29
CA ASP A 317 -2.41 12.53 4.56
C ASP A 317 -2.02 11.58 5.69
N ILE A 318 -2.59 10.37 5.71
CA ILE A 318 -2.19 9.29 6.61
C ILE A 318 -0.78 8.79 6.26
N ILE A 319 -0.51 8.52 4.99
CA ILE A 319 0.83 8.11 4.52
C ILE A 319 1.89 9.15 4.88
N ARG A 320 1.55 10.44 4.87
CA ARG A 320 2.47 11.52 5.25
C ARG A 320 2.70 11.60 6.76
N ALA A 321 1.77 11.10 7.56
CA ALA A 321 1.80 11.18 9.02
C ALA A 321 2.61 10.06 9.66
N LEU A 322 2.66 8.90 9.00
CA LEU A 322 3.53 7.78 9.33
C LEU A 322 4.95 8.01 8.75
#